data_AF-A0A519HV99-F1
#
_entry.id   AF-A0A519HV99-F1
#
_cell.length_a   1.000
_cell.length_b   1.000
_cell.length_c   1.000
_cell.angle_alpha   90.00
_cell.angle_beta   90.00
_cell.angle_gamma   90.00
#
_symmetry.space_group_name_H-M   'P 1'
#
loop_
_entity.id
_entity.type
_entity.pdbx_description
1 polymer ?
#
loop_
_entity_poly.entity_id
_entity_poly.type
_entity_poly.pdbx_seq_one_letter_code
_entity_poly.pdbx_strand_id
1 'polypeptide(L)'
;MDEVIPAAMPALDAIRPQLAAAWTARENARLLSAKADELSGRLRRGDDIAAVAASVGATVSTQKSVGQSQQAAEQFGQETLAGLFSTAKNQVFSQPAQTGGIVIGRVDAIYAATPALAAPEAVGWRQRMEGQIGQTFLQAFVDSAAARLKAGFDEAQARIALGLEPKAATPAAGAPATK
;
A
#
# COMPACT_ATOMS: atom_id res chain seq x y z
N MET A 1 42.32 -2.25 -32.14
CA MET A 1 41.34 -1.19 -32.43
C MET A 1 40.47 -1.09 -31.21
N ASP A 2 40.91 -0.31 -30.22
CA ASP A 2 40.20 -0.08 -28.96
C ASP A 2 39.68 1.35 -29.02
N GLU A 3 38.43 1.50 -29.44
CA GLU A 3 37.76 2.80 -29.48
C GLU A 3 37.16 3.05 -28.10
N VAL A 4 37.95 3.68 -27.23
CA VAL A 4 37.49 4.14 -25.93
C VAL A 4 36.59 5.36 -26.17
N ILE A 5 35.28 5.14 -26.16
CA ILE A 5 34.29 6.22 -26.18
C ILE A 5 34.43 6.98 -24.85
N PRO A 6 34.88 8.24 -24.84
CA PRO A 6 34.97 9.00 -23.61
C PRO A 6 33.57 9.16 -23.04
N ALA A 7 33.40 8.94 -21.73
CA ALA A 7 32.17 9.25 -21.02
C ALA A 7 31.97 10.78 -21.06
N ALA A 8 31.36 11.28 -22.12
CA ALA A 8 30.94 12.66 -22.21
C ALA A 8 29.82 12.86 -21.19
N MET A 9 30.07 13.71 -20.19
CA MET A 9 29.00 14.20 -19.32
C MET A 9 27.88 14.72 -20.22
N PRO A 10 26.60 14.32 -19.99
CA PRO A 10 25.50 14.85 -20.78
C PRO A 10 25.57 16.38 -20.71
N ALA A 11 25.48 17.05 -21.87
CA ALA A 11 25.45 18.50 -21.91
C ALA A 11 24.35 19.02 -20.97
N LEU A 12 24.59 20.11 -20.24
CA LEU A 12 23.62 20.66 -19.27
C LEU A 12 22.22 20.80 -19.90
N ASP A 13 22.16 21.14 -21.18
CA ASP A 13 20.92 21.32 -21.94
C ASP A 13 20.10 20.04 -22.10
N ALA A 14 20.72 18.86 -22.01
CA ALA A 14 20.01 17.56 -22.01
C ALA A 14 19.37 17.24 -20.64
N ILE A 15 19.90 17.79 -19.54
CA ILE A 15 19.43 17.55 -18.17
C ILE A 15 18.42 18.62 -17.72
N ARG A 16 18.55 19.87 -18.20
CA ARG A 16 17.59 20.96 -17.96
C ARG A 16 16.12 20.56 -18.12
N PRO A 17 15.68 19.89 -19.21
CA PRO A 17 14.28 19.51 -19.35
C PRO A 17 13.82 18.48 -18.31
N GLN A 18 14.69 17.53 -17.95
CA GLN A 18 14.39 16.52 -16.92
C GLN A 18 14.30 17.16 -15.54
N LEU A 19 15.22 18.07 -15.21
CA LEU A 19 15.20 18.80 -13.95
C LEU A 19 14.00 19.75 -13.86
N ALA A 20 13.66 20.44 -14.95
CA ALA A 20 12.48 21.29 -15.02
C ALA A 20 11.20 20.47 -14.85
N ALA A 21 11.10 19.30 -15.48
CA ALA A 21 9.96 18.40 -15.30
C ALA A 21 9.84 17.90 -13.85
N ALA A 22 10.95 17.45 -13.25
CA ALA A 22 10.98 16.99 -11.86
C ALA A 22 10.62 18.12 -10.87
N TRP A 23 11.16 19.33 -11.09
CA TRP A 23 10.84 20.50 -10.27
C TRP A 23 9.38 20.91 -10.41
N THR A 24 8.85 20.94 -11.64
CA THR A 24 7.44 21.26 -11.91
C THR A 24 6.51 20.25 -11.26
N ALA A 25 6.80 18.95 -11.37
CA ALA A 25 6.03 17.91 -10.71
C ALA A 25 6.00 18.08 -9.18
N ARG A 26 7.17 18.41 -8.59
CA ARG A 26 7.28 18.66 -7.14
C ARG A 26 6.50 19.90 -6.71
N GLU A 27 6.63 21.01 -7.44
CA GLU A 27 5.91 22.25 -7.10
C GLU A 27 4.41 22.08 -7.28
N ASN A 28 3.97 21.39 -8.34
CA ASN A 28 2.57 21.04 -8.53
C ASN A 28 2.05 20.20 -7.36
N ALA A 29 2.80 19.18 -6.90
CA ALA A 29 2.41 18.39 -5.75
C ALA A 29 2.32 19.23 -4.47
N ARG A 30 3.25 20.17 -4.26
CA ARG A 30 3.24 21.10 -3.11
C ARG A 30 2.00 22.00 -3.13
N LEU A 31 1.72 22.61 -4.27
CA LEU A 31 0.55 23.49 -4.45
C LEU A 31 -0.76 22.72 -4.30
N LEU A 32 -0.83 21.52 -4.87
CA LEU A 32 -1.98 20.64 -4.74
C LEU A 32 -2.25 20.25 -3.29
N SER A 33 -1.21 19.86 -2.54
CA SER A 33 -1.31 19.55 -1.11
C SER A 33 -1.80 20.77 -0.32
N ALA A 34 -1.19 21.94 -0.53
CA ALA A 34 -1.57 23.15 0.19
C ALA A 34 -3.03 23.51 -0.08
N LYS A 35 -3.50 23.37 -1.33
CA LYS A 35 -4.90 23.60 -1.67
C LYS A 35 -5.82 22.57 -1.02
N ALA A 36 -5.42 21.30 -0.98
CA ALA A 36 -6.21 20.28 -0.31
C ALA A 36 -6.32 20.51 1.20
N ASP A 37 -5.26 21.00 1.85
CA ASP A 37 -5.29 21.36 3.28
C ASP A 37 -6.22 22.55 3.54
N GLU A 38 -6.20 23.57 2.67
CA GLU A 38 -7.13 24.70 2.74
C GLU A 38 -8.60 24.24 2.64
N LEU A 39 -8.91 23.42 1.64
CA LEU A 39 -10.27 22.91 1.40
C LEU A 39 -10.71 21.98 2.53
N SER A 40 -9.88 21.04 2.96
CA SER A 40 -10.21 20.15 4.08
C SER A 40 -10.40 20.93 5.38
N GLY A 41 -9.61 21.99 5.61
CA GLY A 41 -9.78 22.91 6.73
C GLY A 41 -11.12 23.66 6.70
N ARG A 42 -11.63 24.03 5.51
CA ARG A 42 -12.98 24.59 5.34
C ARG A 42 -14.06 23.58 5.68
N LEU A 43 -13.98 22.36 5.16
CA LEU A 43 -14.95 21.30 5.50
C LEU A 43 -14.95 20.99 7.00
N ARG A 44 -13.78 20.97 7.65
CA ARG A 44 -13.67 20.72 9.10
C ARG A 44 -14.33 21.83 9.93
N ARG A 45 -14.34 23.07 9.44
CA ARG A 45 -15.06 24.19 10.07
C ARG A 45 -16.57 24.13 9.87
N GLY A 46 -17.06 23.24 9.01
CA GLY A 46 -18.48 23.04 8.75
C GLY A 46 -19.00 23.73 7.48
N ASP A 47 -18.11 24.23 6.60
CA ASP A 47 -18.53 24.74 5.29
C ASP A 47 -19.23 23.63 4.49
N ASP A 48 -20.19 24.01 3.65
CA ASP A 48 -20.88 23.09 2.75
C ASP A 48 -19.93 22.50 1.70
N ILE A 49 -19.91 21.17 1.57
CA ILE A 49 -19.05 20.44 0.65
C ILE A 49 -19.34 20.82 -0.81
N ALA A 50 -20.60 21.11 -1.15
CA ALA A 50 -20.95 21.54 -2.51
C ALA A 50 -20.38 22.93 -2.82
N ALA A 51 -20.44 23.86 -1.87
CA ALA A 51 -19.82 25.18 -2.01
C ALA A 51 -18.28 25.11 -2.10
N VAL A 52 -17.64 24.23 -1.31
CA VAL A 52 -16.19 24.03 -1.36
C VAL A 52 -15.77 23.42 -2.71
N ALA A 53 -16.48 22.40 -3.19
CA ALA A 53 -16.20 21.78 -4.49
C ALA A 53 -16.40 22.77 -5.65
N ALA A 54 -17.50 23.53 -5.64
CA ALA A 54 -17.77 24.56 -6.65
C ALA A 54 -16.67 25.63 -6.69
N SER A 55 -16.06 25.97 -5.56
CA SER A 55 -14.96 26.96 -5.51
C SER A 55 -13.69 26.54 -6.25
N VAL A 56 -13.55 25.25 -6.57
CA VAL A 56 -12.44 24.70 -7.36
C VAL A 56 -12.90 24.02 -8.65
N GLY A 57 -14.16 24.21 -9.05
CA GLY A 57 -14.74 23.57 -10.24
C GLY A 57 -14.87 22.05 -10.14
N ALA A 58 -14.85 21.50 -8.92
CA ALA A 58 -15.01 20.07 -8.68
C ALA A 58 -16.49 19.70 -8.48
N THR A 59 -16.82 18.44 -8.75
CA THR A 59 -18.16 17.88 -8.58
C THR A 59 -18.20 17.00 -7.32
N VAL A 60 -19.25 17.16 -6.49
CA VAL A 60 -19.47 16.29 -5.34
C VAL A 60 -20.20 15.02 -5.79
N SER A 61 -19.65 13.85 -5.46
CA SER A 61 -20.32 12.57 -5.62
C SER A 61 -20.73 12.04 -4.26
N THR A 62 -22.02 11.76 -4.08
CA THR A 62 -22.55 11.18 -2.84
C THR A 62 -22.82 9.70 -3.07
N GLN A 63 -22.18 8.85 -2.26
CA GLN A 63 -22.37 7.40 -2.32
C GLN A 63 -23.01 6.93 -1.02
N LYS A 64 -24.03 6.08 -1.15
CA LYS A 64 -24.69 5.44 -0.01
C LYS A 64 -24.21 3.99 0.05
N SER A 65 -24.04 3.47 1.27
CA SER A 65 -23.71 2.06 1.52
C SER A 65 -22.41 1.59 0.86
N VAL A 66 -21.34 2.38 0.95
CA VAL A 66 -20.00 1.95 0.52
C VAL A 66 -19.49 0.87 1.48
N GLY A 67 -19.32 -0.34 0.98
CA GLY A 67 -18.74 -1.48 1.71
C GLY A 67 -17.27 -1.74 1.33
N GLN A 68 -16.57 -2.57 2.11
CA GLN A 68 -15.23 -3.04 1.77
C GLN A 68 -15.31 -4.18 0.72
N SER A 69 -15.73 -3.83 -0.49
CA SER A 69 -15.81 -4.77 -1.62
C SER A 69 -14.67 -4.51 -2.63
N GLN A 70 -14.35 -5.52 -3.45
CA GLN A 70 -13.39 -5.35 -4.55
C GLN A 70 -13.84 -4.27 -5.53
N GLN A 71 -15.14 -4.20 -5.82
CA GLN A 71 -15.73 -3.18 -6.70
C GLN A 71 -15.51 -1.76 -6.16
N ALA A 72 -15.70 -1.55 -4.85
CA ALA A 72 -15.43 -0.27 -4.23
C ALA A 72 -13.92 0.07 -4.29
N ALA A 73 -13.05 -0.93 -4.11
CA ALA A 73 -11.60 -0.74 -4.19
C ALA A 73 -11.14 -0.35 -5.60
N GLU A 74 -11.73 -0.96 -6.63
CA GLU A 74 -11.50 -0.59 -8.03
C GLU A 74 -11.98 0.85 -8.33
N GLN A 75 -13.11 1.25 -7.75
CA GLN A 75 -13.72 2.56 -8.01
C GLN A 75 -13.02 3.72 -7.28
N PHE A 76 -12.67 3.55 -6.00
CA PHE A 76 -12.17 4.65 -5.15
C PHE A 76 -10.67 4.53 -4.82
N GLY A 77 -10.09 3.35 -4.98
CA GLY A 77 -8.77 3.02 -4.48
C GLY A 77 -8.74 2.51 -3.05
N GLN A 78 -7.79 1.62 -2.81
CA GLN A 78 -7.64 0.98 -1.51
C GLN A 78 -7.23 2.00 -0.44
N GLU A 79 -6.39 2.97 -0.79
CA GLU A 79 -5.89 4.00 0.12
C GLU A 79 -7.01 4.97 0.51
N THR A 80 -7.82 5.42 -0.46
CA THR A 80 -8.98 6.26 -0.21
C THR A 80 -10.00 5.54 0.66
N LEU A 81 -10.28 4.26 0.40
CA LEU A 81 -11.17 3.45 1.22
C LEU A 81 -10.62 3.24 2.63
N ALA A 82 -9.33 2.95 2.78
CA ALA A 82 -8.70 2.81 4.09
C ALA A 82 -8.80 4.12 4.90
N GLY A 83 -8.58 5.27 4.25
CA GLY A 83 -8.80 6.59 4.84
C GLY A 83 -10.26 6.83 5.22
N LEU A 84 -11.20 6.45 4.36
CA LEU A 84 -12.63 6.58 4.60
C LEU A 84 -13.07 5.76 5.82
N PHE A 85 -12.68 4.48 5.89
CA PHE A 85 -13.07 3.56 6.97
C PHE A 85 -12.32 3.78 8.28
N SER A 86 -11.16 4.47 8.26
CA SER A 86 -10.47 4.90 9.48
C SER A 86 -10.99 6.24 10.03
N THR A 87 -11.85 6.93 9.27
CA THR A 87 -12.39 8.25 9.63
C THR A 87 -13.71 8.12 10.37
N ALA A 88 -13.83 8.80 11.52
CA ALA A 88 -15.05 8.77 12.33
C ALA A 88 -16.22 9.52 11.66
N LYS A 89 -17.44 9.32 12.17
CA LYS A 89 -18.62 10.06 11.71
C LYS A 89 -18.38 11.58 11.82
N ASN A 90 -18.84 12.31 10.82
CA ASN A 90 -18.69 13.76 10.62
C ASN A 90 -17.23 14.25 10.50
N GLN A 91 -16.27 13.35 10.33
CA GLN A 91 -14.88 13.73 10.12
C GLN A 91 -14.55 13.80 8.62
N VAL A 92 -13.58 14.65 8.32
CA VAL A 92 -13.09 14.93 6.97
C VAL A 92 -11.76 14.22 6.76
N PHE A 93 -11.63 13.53 5.63
CA PHE A 93 -10.39 12.92 5.20
C PHE A 93 -9.90 13.53 3.90
N SER A 94 -8.59 13.43 3.68
CA SER A 94 -7.89 13.86 2.47
C SER A 94 -6.87 12.77 2.14
N GLN A 95 -6.98 12.16 0.97
CA GLN A 95 -6.09 11.07 0.54
C GLN A 95 -5.74 11.22 -0.95
N PRO A 96 -4.54 10.80 -1.37
CA PRO A 96 -4.19 10.79 -2.79
C PRO A 96 -5.10 9.84 -3.58
N ALA A 97 -5.52 10.29 -4.76
CA ALA A 97 -6.36 9.50 -5.66
C ALA A 97 -5.50 8.53 -6.50
N GLN A 98 -6.05 7.38 -6.90
CA GLN A 98 -5.36 6.45 -7.81
C GLN A 98 -5.07 7.05 -9.19
N THR A 99 -6.00 7.85 -9.72
CA THR A 99 -5.90 8.52 -11.02
C THR A 99 -5.07 9.80 -10.99
N GLY A 100 -4.35 10.05 -9.89
CA GLY A 100 -3.64 11.30 -9.63
C GLY A 100 -4.55 12.37 -9.03
N GLY A 101 -3.98 13.25 -8.21
CA GLY A 101 -4.71 14.27 -7.48
C GLY A 101 -4.99 13.87 -6.02
N ILE A 102 -5.84 14.66 -5.35
CA ILE A 102 -6.23 14.45 -3.95
C ILE A 102 -7.75 14.39 -3.86
N VAL A 103 -8.28 13.34 -3.24
CA VAL A 103 -9.69 13.19 -2.90
C VAL A 103 -9.91 13.72 -1.49
N ILE A 104 -10.89 14.61 -1.34
CA ILE A 104 -11.34 15.14 -0.05
C ILE A 104 -12.79 14.72 0.15
N GLY A 105 -13.08 14.10 1.28
CA GLY A 105 -14.43 13.62 1.60
C GLY A 105 -14.78 13.81 3.07
N ARG A 106 -16.08 13.74 3.37
CA ARG A 106 -16.61 13.74 4.74
C ARG A 106 -17.46 12.49 4.94
N VAL A 107 -17.33 11.86 6.11
CA VAL A 107 -18.17 10.72 6.50
C VAL A 107 -19.46 11.26 7.12
N ASP A 108 -20.58 11.22 6.41
CA ASP A 108 -21.85 11.74 6.97
C ASP A 108 -22.50 10.75 7.96
N ALA A 109 -22.43 9.44 7.69
CA ALA A 109 -23.01 8.41 8.53
C ALA A 109 -22.23 7.10 8.44
N ILE A 110 -22.14 6.40 9.58
CA ILE A 110 -21.60 5.05 9.69
C ILE A 110 -22.76 4.13 10.04
N TYR A 111 -23.01 3.14 9.20
CA TYR A 111 -24.02 2.11 9.44
C TYR A 111 -23.33 0.83 9.89
N ALA A 112 -23.81 0.22 10.98
CA ALA A 112 -23.36 -1.10 11.37
C ALA A 112 -23.72 -2.11 10.26
N ALA A 113 -22.81 -3.03 9.97
CA ALA A 113 -23.07 -4.09 9.02
C ALA A 113 -24.25 -4.94 9.52
N THR A 114 -25.41 -4.82 8.87
CA THR A 114 -26.54 -5.69 9.16
C THR A 114 -26.20 -7.09 8.67
N PRO A 115 -26.47 -8.16 9.44
CA PRO A 115 -26.09 -9.54 9.07
C PRO A 115 -26.63 -9.97 7.70
N ALA A 116 -27.74 -9.41 7.24
CA ALA A 116 -28.29 -9.65 5.90
C ALA A 116 -27.40 -9.12 4.75
N LEU A 117 -26.68 -8.02 4.97
CA LEU A 117 -25.75 -7.43 3.98
C LEU A 117 -24.31 -7.97 4.15
N ALA A 118 -23.94 -8.38 5.37
CA ALA A 118 -22.63 -8.95 5.67
C ALA A 118 -22.51 -10.44 5.28
N ALA A 119 -23.63 -11.17 5.17
CA ALA A 119 -23.60 -12.61 4.92
C ALA A 119 -22.88 -13.01 3.61
N PRO A 120 -23.10 -12.35 2.46
CA PRO A 120 -22.39 -12.70 1.22
C PRO A 120 -20.88 -12.43 1.30
N GLU A 121 -20.49 -11.30 1.90
CA GLU A 121 -19.08 -10.94 2.08
C GLU A 121 -18.38 -11.84 3.11
N ALA A 122 -19.07 -12.21 4.19
CA ALA A 122 -18.58 -13.15 5.19
C ALA A 122 -18.33 -14.55 4.63
N VAL A 123 -19.15 -15.01 3.66
CA VAL A 123 -18.90 -16.27 2.94
C VAL A 123 -17.61 -16.18 2.11
N GLY A 124 -17.41 -15.08 1.38
CA GLY A 124 -16.17 -14.86 0.61
C GLY A 124 -14.92 -14.70 1.48
N TRP A 125 -15.06 -14.12 2.67
CA TRP A 125 -13.96 -14.01 3.64
C TRP A 125 -13.63 -15.37 4.26
N ARG A 126 -14.64 -16.19 4.57
CA ARG A 126 -14.48 -17.56 5.07
C ARG A 126 -13.70 -18.44 4.08
N GLN A 127 -14.04 -18.42 2.79
CA GLN A 127 -13.32 -19.19 1.77
C GLN A 127 -11.84 -18.78 1.64
N ARG A 128 -11.55 -17.47 1.72
CA ARG A 128 -10.17 -16.97 1.70
C ARG A 128 -9.41 -17.35 2.97
N MET A 129 -10.06 -17.29 4.13
CA MET A 129 -9.48 -17.75 5.39
C MET A 129 -9.20 -19.25 5.38
N GLU A 130 -10.12 -20.07 4.88
CA GLU A 130 -9.93 -21.52 4.77
C GLU A 130 -8.69 -21.85 3.94
N GLY A 131 -8.46 -21.15 2.82
CA GLY A 131 -7.25 -21.30 2.02
C GLY A 131 -5.97 -20.90 2.76
N GLN A 132 -5.96 -19.76 3.46
CA GLN A 132 -4.79 -19.28 4.20
C GLN A 132 -4.48 -20.11 5.46
N ILE A 133 -5.52 -20.54 6.18
CA ILE A 133 -5.41 -21.39 7.37
C ILE A 133 -4.86 -22.75 6.97
N GLY A 134 -5.36 -23.35 5.89
CA GLY A 134 -4.88 -24.63 5.39
C GLY A 134 -3.37 -24.60 5.08
N GLN A 135 -2.92 -23.59 4.35
CA GLN A 135 -1.49 -23.42 4.02
C GLN A 135 -0.63 -23.19 5.28
N THR A 136 -1.08 -22.33 6.19
CA THR A 136 -0.34 -22.01 7.43
C THR A 136 -0.26 -23.21 8.36
N PHE A 137 -1.34 -23.99 8.48
CA PHE A 137 -1.34 -25.23 9.27
C PHE A 137 -0.40 -26.27 8.68
N LEU A 138 -0.38 -26.42 7.35
CA LEU A 138 0.52 -27.35 6.68
C LEU A 138 1.98 -26.97 6.92
N GLN A 139 2.30 -25.67 6.80
CA GLN A 139 3.64 -25.13 7.06
C GLN A 139 4.06 -25.37 8.52
N ALA A 140 3.19 -25.02 9.48
CA ALA A 140 3.45 -25.21 10.90
C ALA A 140 3.59 -26.69 11.28
N PHE A 141 2.83 -27.58 10.63
CA PHE A 141 2.96 -29.02 10.80
C PHE A 141 4.33 -29.51 10.30
N VAL A 142 4.73 -29.13 9.09
CA VAL A 142 6.04 -29.49 8.51
C VAL A 142 7.19 -28.95 9.35
N ASP A 143 7.12 -27.68 9.78
CA ASP A 143 8.15 -27.05 10.61
C ASP A 143 8.26 -27.74 11.98
N SER A 144 7.12 -28.06 12.61
CA SER A 144 7.10 -28.79 13.88
C SER A 144 7.60 -30.23 13.76
N ALA A 145 7.31 -30.90 12.64
CA ALA A 145 7.79 -32.24 12.35
C ALA A 145 9.30 -32.22 12.07
N ALA A 146 9.79 -31.28 11.26
CA ALA A 146 11.21 -31.07 10.99
C ALA A 146 11.99 -30.78 12.29
N ALA A 147 11.47 -29.93 13.16
CA ALA A 147 12.07 -29.62 14.46
C ALA A 147 12.13 -30.85 15.39
N ARG A 148 11.05 -31.65 15.46
CA ARG A 148 11.02 -32.90 16.24
C ARG A 148 11.97 -33.96 15.69
N LEU A 149 12.07 -34.05 14.36
CA LEU A 149 12.96 -34.98 13.67
C LEU A 149 14.41 -34.48 13.62
N LYS A 150 14.70 -33.27 14.12
CA LYS A 150 16.00 -32.59 14.00
C LYS A 150 16.51 -32.59 12.55
N ALA A 151 15.60 -32.44 11.59
CA ALA A 151 15.95 -32.41 10.19
C ALA A 151 16.88 -31.21 9.94
N GLY A 152 18.15 -31.50 9.63
CA GLY A 152 19.14 -30.49 9.27
C GLY A 152 19.11 -30.25 7.76
N PHE A 153 19.32 -29.01 7.35
CA PHE A 153 19.52 -28.65 5.95
C PHE A 153 21.02 -28.47 5.69
N ASP A 154 21.55 -29.17 4.70
CA ASP A 154 22.91 -28.92 4.22
C ASP A 154 22.87 -27.81 3.17
N GLU A 155 23.21 -26.60 3.61
CA GLU A 155 23.19 -25.39 2.80
C GLU A 155 24.15 -25.46 1.60
N ALA A 156 25.22 -26.26 1.68
CA ALA A 156 26.16 -26.44 0.59
C ALA A 156 25.54 -27.33 -0.52
N GLN A 157 24.87 -28.42 -0.14
CA GLN A 157 24.18 -29.30 -1.08
C GLN A 157 22.95 -28.63 -1.71
N ALA A 158 22.23 -27.81 -0.95
CA ALA A 158 21.10 -27.04 -1.47
C ALA A 158 21.53 -26.02 -2.54
N ARG A 159 22.70 -25.37 -2.37
CA ARG A 159 23.25 -24.46 -3.39
C ARG A 159 23.69 -25.20 -4.65
N ILE A 160 24.30 -26.38 -4.51
CA ILE A 160 24.69 -27.24 -5.64
C ILE A 160 23.45 -27.66 -6.44
N ALA A 161 22.38 -28.08 -5.77
CA ALA A 161 21.13 -28.47 -6.42
C ALA A 161 20.40 -27.30 -7.12
N LEU A 162 20.61 -26.07 -6.64
CA LEU A 162 20.07 -24.84 -7.23
C LEU A 162 21.00 -24.20 -8.28
N GLY A 163 22.14 -24.82 -8.60
CA GLY A 163 23.10 -24.32 -9.59
C GLY A 163 23.89 -23.08 -9.15
N LEU A 164 23.94 -22.80 -7.84
CA LEU A 164 24.65 -21.67 -7.25
C LEU A 164 26.01 -22.12 -6.69
N GLU A 165 27.06 -21.30 -6.86
CA GLU A 165 28.41 -21.61 -6.37
C GLU A 165 28.43 -21.82 -4.84
N PRO A 166 29.16 -22.83 -4.33
CA PRO A 166 29.18 -23.15 -2.91
C PRO A 166 29.88 -22.06 -2.09
N LYS A 167 29.17 -21.50 -1.09
CA LYS A 167 29.80 -20.64 -0.08
C LYS A 167 30.51 -21.52 0.96
N ALA A 168 31.82 -21.36 1.09
CA ALA A 168 32.64 -22.09 2.04
C ALA A 168 32.12 -21.95 3.48
N ALA A 169 32.05 -23.08 4.19
CA ALA A 169 31.59 -23.15 5.58
C ALA A 169 32.49 -22.31 6.50
N THR A 170 31.89 -21.41 7.27
CA THR A 170 32.57 -20.73 8.39
C THR A 170 32.48 -21.62 9.64
N PRO A 171 33.58 -21.89 10.36
CA PRO A 171 33.55 -22.79 11.52
C PRO A 171 32.80 -22.17 12.71
N ALA A 172 32.13 -23.03 13.47
CA ALA A 172 31.29 -22.70 14.61
C ALA A 172 32.05 -21.96 15.73
N ALA A 173 31.47 -20.88 16.24
CA ALA A 173 31.95 -20.18 17.42
C ALA A 173 30.89 -20.22 18.54
N GLY A 174 31.25 -20.87 19.66
CA GLY A 174 30.92 -20.41 21.01
C GLY A 174 29.63 -20.92 21.64
N ALA A 175 29.75 -21.97 22.47
CA ALA A 175 28.79 -22.28 23.52
C ALA A 175 28.65 -21.12 24.54
N PRO A 176 27.45 -20.82 25.08
CA PRO A 176 27.33 -19.97 26.25
C PRO A 176 27.46 -20.79 27.54
N ALA A 177 28.38 -20.38 28.41
CA ALA A 177 28.55 -20.88 29.76
C ALA A 177 27.50 -20.28 30.70
N THR A 178 26.86 -21.11 31.53
CA THR A 178 26.26 -20.69 32.81
C THR A 178 26.46 -21.78 33.86
N LYS A 179 27.32 -21.42 34.83
CA LYS A 179 27.48 -21.80 36.24
C LYS A 179 26.87 -23.10 36.77
#